data_AF-A0A240U6B3-F1
#
_entry.id   AF-A0A240U6B3-F1
#
_cell.length_a   1.000
_cell.length_b   1.000
_cell.length_c   1.000
_cell.angle_alpha   90.00
_cell.angle_beta   90.00
_cell.angle_gamma   90.00
#
_symmetry.space_group_name_H-M   'P 1'
#
loop_
_entity.id
_entity.type
_entity.pdbx_description
1 polymer ?
#
loop_
_entity_poly.entity_id
_entity_poly.type
_entity_poly.pdbx_seq_one_letter_code
_entity_poly.pdbx_strand_id
1 'polypeptide(L)'
;MRADVFLVDGGHAATRSQAQRLIAAGVEWRLSPLAPWQKVAKNGDEIPSLAEVRLLDDAEAKYISRGGLKLEGALRATGLSVAGLRCLDVGQSTGGFTDCLLQHGAAQVIGVDVGHGQLHERLRCDLRVVCVEGVNARSLTAQALQQACELALSEVVEAEEDNETQPEAPYSWMRNGGQVDEEYDDSNDAKDKDIETFKSERAARAKAREQGTLPIERRRRAECANVDITPVFDVITGDLSFISLTLVLHALVPLLAPGGSLLMLVKPQFELQPGQVGKGGIVRDAALYAVVEQRIRDCCAELGLAVQAWLDSPISGGDGNHEFFVFARRGA
;
A
#
# COMPACT_ATOMS: atom_id res chain seq x y z
N MET A 1 -12.98 29.99 -2.40
CA MET A 1 -12.00 28.89 -2.60
C MET A 1 -12.40 28.13 -3.86
N ARG A 2 -11.47 27.63 -4.68
CA ARG A 2 -11.84 26.81 -5.85
C ARG A 2 -12.65 25.59 -5.43
N ALA A 3 -13.70 25.25 -6.17
CA ALA A 3 -14.63 24.17 -5.83
C ALA A 3 -13.91 22.83 -5.67
N ASP A 4 -12.97 22.51 -6.56
CA ASP A 4 -12.20 21.26 -6.47
C ASP A 4 -11.30 21.18 -5.23
N VAL A 5 -10.82 22.32 -4.72
CA VAL A 5 -10.06 22.40 -3.46
C VAL A 5 -11.00 22.38 -2.26
N PHE A 6 -12.09 23.14 -2.31
CA PHE A 6 -13.10 23.20 -1.25
C PHE A 6 -13.65 21.81 -0.90
N LEU A 7 -13.95 20.98 -1.91
CA LEU A 7 -14.44 19.63 -1.68
C LEU A 7 -13.41 18.73 -1.00
N VAL A 8 -12.12 18.93 -1.26
CA VAL A 8 -11.05 18.15 -0.60
C VAL A 8 -10.86 18.63 0.83
N ASP A 9 -10.70 19.93 1.04
CA ASP A 9 -10.47 20.53 2.36
C ASP A 9 -11.67 20.31 3.30
N GLY A 10 -12.89 20.30 2.75
CA GLY A 10 -14.13 20.00 3.47
C GLY A 10 -14.41 18.50 3.68
N GLY A 11 -13.52 17.60 3.22
CA GLY A 11 -13.68 16.16 3.38
C GLY A 11 -14.77 15.51 2.52
N HIS A 12 -15.35 16.25 1.57
CA HIS A 12 -16.32 15.73 0.60
C HIS A 12 -15.66 14.87 -0.49
N ALA A 13 -14.34 15.00 -0.68
CA ALA A 13 -13.54 14.20 -1.59
C ALA A 13 -12.17 13.88 -0.97
N ALA A 14 -11.69 12.65 -1.12
CA ALA A 14 -10.36 12.22 -0.70
C ALA A 14 -9.23 12.78 -1.59
N THR A 15 -9.52 13.11 -2.85
CA THR A 15 -8.52 13.63 -3.81
C THR A 15 -9.11 14.71 -4.71
N ARG A 16 -8.24 15.58 -5.26
CA ARG A 16 -8.67 16.58 -6.26
C ARG A 16 -9.30 15.94 -7.48
N SER A 17 -8.78 14.81 -7.95
CA SER A 17 -9.37 14.09 -9.09
C SER A 17 -10.77 13.58 -8.79
N GLN A 18 -11.05 13.14 -7.56
CA GLN A 18 -12.40 12.78 -7.12
C GLN A 18 -13.31 14.01 -7.03
N ALA A 19 -12.83 15.12 -6.46
CA ALA A 19 -13.58 16.37 -6.41
C ALA A 19 -14.04 16.84 -7.80
N GLN A 20 -13.16 16.77 -8.80
CA GLN A 20 -13.51 17.12 -10.19
C GLN A 20 -14.62 16.24 -10.77
N ARG A 21 -14.64 14.95 -10.42
CA ARG A 21 -15.69 14.03 -10.87
C ARG A 21 -17.01 14.28 -10.16
N LEU A 22 -16.98 14.55 -8.85
CA LEU A 22 -18.16 14.96 -8.11
C LEU A 22 -18.77 16.23 -8.71
N ILE A 23 -17.94 17.22 -9.05
CA ILE A 23 -18.40 18.44 -9.74
C ILE A 23 -19.06 18.11 -11.07
N ALA A 24 -18.48 17.21 -11.87
CA ALA A 24 -19.07 16.76 -13.13
C ALA A 24 -20.40 15.99 -12.94
N ALA A 25 -20.51 15.19 -11.87
CA ALA A 25 -21.73 14.47 -11.50
C ALA A 25 -22.81 15.39 -10.91
N GLY A 26 -22.41 16.54 -10.38
CA GLY A 26 -23.28 17.61 -9.92
C GLY A 26 -23.03 17.96 -8.46
N VAL A 27 -22.56 19.19 -8.23
CA VAL A 27 -22.39 19.76 -6.89
C VAL A 27 -23.16 21.07 -6.81
N GLU A 28 -23.82 21.28 -5.68
CA GLU A 28 -24.49 22.54 -5.37
C GLU A 28 -24.03 23.06 -4.01
N TRP A 29 -24.03 24.38 -3.85
CA TRP A 29 -23.69 25.03 -2.60
C TRP A 29 -24.68 26.15 -2.25
N ARG A 30 -24.76 26.52 -0.97
CA ARG A 30 -25.55 27.67 -0.48
C ARG A 30 -24.92 28.28 0.77
N LEU A 31 -25.18 29.57 1.03
CA LEU A 31 -24.62 30.28 2.19
C LEU A 31 -25.42 30.10 3.49
N SER A 32 -26.69 29.76 3.37
CA SER A 32 -27.57 29.57 4.51
C SER A 32 -28.75 28.66 4.14
N PRO A 33 -29.47 28.08 5.11
CA PRO A 33 -30.62 27.21 4.85
C PRO A 33 -31.74 27.87 4.04
N LEU A 34 -31.83 29.20 4.06
CA LEU A 34 -32.85 29.99 3.36
C LEU A 34 -32.38 30.46 1.97
N ALA A 35 -31.09 30.33 1.65
CA ALA A 35 -30.55 30.71 0.36
C ALA A 35 -30.80 29.60 -0.70
N PRO A 36 -31.02 29.95 -1.97
CA PRO A 36 -31.14 28.97 -3.03
C PRO A 36 -29.82 28.23 -3.25
N TRP A 37 -29.93 26.98 -3.68
CA TRP A 37 -28.79 26.18 -4.11
C TRP A 37 -28.19 26.76 -5.41
N GLN A 38 -26.88 26.90 -5.43
CA GLN A 38 -26.11 27.34 -6.59
C GLN A 38 -25.28 26.18 -7.13
N LYS A 39 -25.43 25.89 -8.42
CA LYS A 39 -24.71 24.80 -9.08
C LYS A 39 -23.27 25.18 -9.36
N VAL A 40 -22.35 24.27 -9.05
CA VAL A 40 -20.96 24.33 -9.49
C VAL A 40 -20.90 23.85 -10.94
N ALA A 41 -20.44 24.70 -11.86
CA ALA A 41 -20.37 24.38 -13.28
C ALA A 41 -19.01 23.84 -13.70
N LYS A 42 -17.93 24.26 -13.04
CA LYS A 42 -16.55 23.85 -13.35
C LYS A 42 -15.67 23.81 -12.10
N ASN A 43 -14.59 23.04 -12.19
CA ASN A 43 -13.63 22.80 -11.10
C ASN A 43 -13.08 24.07 -10.44
N GLY A 44 -12.91 25.14 -11.22
CA GLY A 44 -12.35 26.41 -10.77
C GLY A 44 -13.37 27.41 -10.24
N ASP A 45 -14.68 27.08 -10.20
CA ASP A 45 -15.68 27.98 -9.63
C ASP A 45 -15.39 28.21 -8.14
N GLU A 46 -15.73 29.40 -7.64
CA GLU A 46 -15.48 29.72 -6.25
C GLU A 46 -16.66 29.33 -5.36
N ILE A 47 -16.36 28.50 -4.34
CA ILE A 47 -17.25 28.22 -3.23
C ILE A 47 -16.80 29.07 -2.03
N PRO A 48 -17.71 29.84 -1.40
CA PRO A 48 -17.43 30.56 -0.16
C PRO A 48 -17.06 29.59 0.98
N SER A 49 -16.10 29.96 1.82
CA SER A 49 -15.53 29.06 2.84
C SER A 49 -16.53 28.51 3.87
N LEU A 50 -17.66 29.20 4.07
CA LEU A 50 -18.72 28.82 5.01
C LEU A 50 -19.96 28.26 4.32
N ALA A 51 -19.88 27.98 3.01
CA ALA A 51 -21.02 27.45 2.27
C ALA A 51 -21.31 25.99 2.67
N GLU A 52 -22.58 25.68 2.82
CA GLU A 52 -23.05 24.29 2.83
C GLU A 52 -22.96 23.74 1.41
N VAL A 53 -22.51 22.49 1.27
CA VAL A 53 -22.41 21.80 -0.01
C VAL A 53 -23.25 20.54 0.01
N ARG A 54 -23.87 20.23 -1.13
CA ARG A 54 -24.55 18.98 -1.38
C ARG A 54 -24.05 18.37 -2.68
N LEU A 55 -23.69 17.09 -2.61
CA LEU A 55 -23.41 16.25 -3.78
C LEU A 55 -24.75 15.75 -4.31
N LEU A 56 -25.02 15.93 -5.61
CA LEU A 56 -26.23 15.41 -6.23
C LEU A 56 -26.13 13.92 -6.54
N ASP A 57 -24.90 13.43 -6.71
CA ASP A 57 -24.53 12.02 -6.83
C ASP A 57 -23.23 11.80 -6.06
N ASP A 58 -23.28 10.99 -5.00
CA ASP A 58 -22.15 10.64 -4.15
C ASP A 58 -21.58 9.24 -4.45
N ALA A 59 -22.06 8.56 -5.50
CA ALA A 59 -21.55 7.25 -5.87
C ALA A 59 -20.03 7.28 -6.14
N GLU A 60 -19.53 8.39 -6.69
CA GLU A 60 -18.10 8.65 -6.91
C GLU A 60 -17.30 8.90 -5.62
N ALA A 61 -17.97 9.14 -4.48
CA ALA A 61 -17.35 9.34 -3.16
C ALA A 61 -17.23 8.05 -2.32
N LYS A 62 -17.86 6.94 -2.75
CA LYS A 62 -17.94 5.70 -1.96
C LYS A 62 -16.58 5.10 -1.60
N TYR A 63 -15.63 5.17 -2.52
CA TYR A 63 -14.26 4.69 -2.34
C TYR A 63 -13.25 5.80 -2.58
N ILE A 64 -12.03 5.62 -2.06
CA ILE A 64 -10.91 6.55 -2.25
C ILE A 64 -10.62 6.81 -3.74
N SER A 65 -10.81 5.81 -4.59
CA SER A 65 -10.62 5.95 -6.03
C SER A 65 -11.65 5.15 -6.83
N ARG A 66 -11.77 5.49 -8.12
CA ARG A 66 -12.65 4.77 -9.07
C ARG A 66 -12.37 3.27 -9.13
N GLY A 67 -11.16 2.83 -8.79
CA GLY A 67 -10.83 1.41 -8.71
C GLY A 67 -11.81 0.66 -7.81
N GLY A 68 -12.23 1.25 -6.68
CA GLY A 68 -13.16 0.59 -5.77
C GLY A 68 -14.51 0.26 -6.41
N LEU A 69 -15.03 1.15 -7.27
CA LEU A 69 -16.28 0.92 -8.02
C LEU A 69 -16.14 -0.21 -9.04
N LYS A 70 -14.96 -0.32 -9.68
CA LYS A 70 -14.66 -1.43 -10.60
C LYS A 70 -14.71 -2.77 -9.85
N LEU A 71 -13.96 -2.86 -8.75
CA LEU A 71 -13.89 -4.09 -7.96
C LEU A 71 -15.24 -4.45 -7.34
N GLU A 72 -16.01 -3.48 -6.85
CA GLU A 72 -17.35 -3.74 -6.31
C GLU A 72 -18.27 -4.38 -7.35
N GLY A 73 -18.30 -3.85 -8.57
CA GLY A 73 -19.10 -4.43 -9.64
C GLY A 73 -18.66 -5.85 -9.99
N ALA A 74 -17.36 -6.12 -9.99
CA ALA A 74 -16.81 -7.44 -10.22
C ALA A 74 -17.15 -8.43 -9.09
N LEU A 75 -17.04 -8.03 -7.81
CA LEU A 75 -17.46 -8.84 -6.67
C LEU A 75 -18.94 -9.21 -6.75
N ARG A 76 -19.79 -8.23 -7.07
CA ARG A 76 -21.24 -8.43 -7.24
C ARG A 76 -21.56 -9.39 -8.39
N ALA A 77 -20.93 -9.21 -9.54
CA ALA A 77 -21.18 -10.02 -10.73
C ALA A 77 -20.71 -11.47 -10.58
N THR A 78 -19.62 -11.69 -9.83
CA THR A 78 -19.06 -13.03 -9.57
C THR A 78 -19.72 -13.73 -8.39
N GLY A 79 -20.36 -12.98 -7.48
CA GLY A 79 -20.84 -13.49 -6.19
C GLY A 79 -19.71 -13.85 -5.21
N LEU A 80 -18.47 -13.40 -5.49
CA LEU A 80 -17.32 -13.64 -4.61
C LEU A 80 -17.50 -12.84 -3.30
N SER A 81 -17.60 -13.55 -2.18
CA SER A 81 -17.51 -12.95 -0.85
C SER A 81 -16.06 -12.84 -0.42
N VAL A 82 -15.66 -11.67 0.07
CA VAL A 82 -14.34 -11.41 0.69
C VAL A 82 -14.42 -11.29 2.20
N ALA A 83 -15.61 -11.46 2.78
CA ALA A 83 -15.82 -11.30 4.22
C ALA A 83 -14.98 -12.32 5.02
N GLY A 84 -14.17 -11.83 5.96
CA GLY A 84 -13.29 -12.64 6.79
C GLY A 84 -12.04 -13.18 6.09
N LEU A 85 -11.82 -12.83 4.81
CA LEU A 85 -10.70 -13.36 4.01
C LEU A 85 -9.46 -12.49 4.08
N ARG A 86 -8.30 -13.11 3.82
CA ARG A 86 -7.03 -12.41 3.61
C ARG A 86 -6.83 -12.17 2.12
N CYS A 87 -6.63 -10.91 1.75
CA CYS A 87 -6.53 -10.48 0.36
C CYS A 87 -5.15 -9.90 0.04
N LEU A 88 -4.68 -10.15 -1.18
CA LEU A 88 -3.55 -9.45 -1.79
C LEU A 88 -4.09 -8.47 -2.84
N ASP A 89 -3.73 -7.19 -2.72
CA ASP A 89 -4.05 -6.12 -3.68
C ASP A 89 -2.78 -5.72 -4.45
N VAL A 90 -2.69 -6.12 -5.72
CA VAL A 90 -1.50 -5.92 -6.55
C VAL A 90 -1.65 -4.67 -7.41
N GLY A 91 -0.79 -3.68 -7.20
CA GLY A 91 -0.94 -2.34 -7.75
C GLY A 91 -1.84 -1.48 -6.86
N GLN A 92 -1.59 -1.50 -5.55
CA GLN A 92 -2.44 -0.87 -4.54
C GLN A 92 -2.70 0.62 -4.82
N SER A 93 -1.70 1.35 -5.35
CA SER A 93 -1.75 2.77 -5.69
C SER A 93 -2.38 3.61 -4.57
N THR A 94 -3.42 4.39 -4.88
CA THR A 94 -4.18 5.18 -3.89
C THR A 94 -5.04 4.35 -2.93
N GLY A 95 -5.26 3.07 -3.26
CA GLY A 95 -5.95 2.10 -2.40
C GLY A 95 -7.44 1.88 -2.69
N GLY A 96 -7.91 2.17 -3.90
CA GLY A 96 -9.34 1.99 -4.24
C GLY A 96 -9.83 0.54 -4.12
N PHE A 97 -9.03 -0.43 -4.57
CA PHE A 97 -9.34 -1.86 -4.44
C PHE A 97 -9.28 -2.31 -2.97
N THR A 98 -8.20 -1.96 -2.26
CA THR A 98 -8.08 -2.14 -0.80
C THR A 98 -9.30 -1.61 -0.04
N ASP A 99 -9.72 -0.36 -0.28
CA ASP A 99 -10.90 0.24 0.35
C ASP A 99 -12.17 -0.56 0.09
N CYS A 100 -12.37 -1.00 -1.16
CA CYS A 100 -13.49 -1.86 -1.53
C CYS A 100 -13.47 -3.20 -0.78
N LEU A 101 -12.33 -3.88 -0.69
CA LEU A 101 -12.19 -5.13 0.05
C LEU A 101 -12.52 -4.96 1.54
N LEU A 102 -11.98 -3.91 2.17
CA LEU A 102 -12.21 -3.63 3.59
C LEU A 102 -13.68 -3.32 3.89
N GLN A 103 -14.34 -2.53 3.04
CA GLN A 103 -15.77 -2.22 3.17
C GLN A 103 -16.66 -3.46 2.97
N HIS A 104 -16.20 -4.45 2.21
CA HIS A 104 -16.88 -5.75 2.04
C HIS A 104 -16.44 -6.81 3.07
N GLY A 105 -15.71 -6.40 4.11
CA GLY A 105 -15.44 -7.23 5.27
C GLY A 105 -14.19 -8.10 5.18
N ALA A 106 -13.25 -7.81 4.26
CA ALA A 106 -11.94 -8.47 4.28
C ALA A 106 -11.29 -8.35 5.67
N ALA A 107 -10.74 -9.46 6.17
CA ALA A 107 -10.07 -9.51 7.46
C ALA A 107 -8.72 -8.79 7.40
N GLN A 108 -8.03 -8.88 6.26
CA GLN A 108 -6.74 -8.25 6.03
C GLN A 108 -6.53 -8.00 4.53
N VAL A 109 -5.86 -6.90 4.21
CA VAL A 109 -5.36 -6.62 2.86
C VAL A 109 -3.87 -6.32 2.92
N ILE A 110 -3.05 -7.16 2.28
CA ILE A 110 -1.66 -6.82 1.99
C ILE A 110 -1.64 -6.22 0.60
N GLY A 111 -1.18 -4.97 0.48
CA GLY A 111 -1.06 -4.29 -0.79
C GLY A 111 0.38 -4.20 -1.24
N VAL A 112 0.62 -4.46 -2.52
CA VAL A 112 1.94 -4.27 -3.14
C VAL A 112 1.87 -3.20 -4.22
N ASP A 113 2.86 -2.30 -4.25
CA ASP A 113 2.99 -1.27 -5.28
C ASP A 113 4.45 -1.06 -5.67
N VAL A 114 4.68 -0.65 -6.92
CA VAL A 114 6.02 -0.29 -7.42
C VAL A 114 6.41 1.14 -7.07
N GLY A 115 5.44 2.02 -6.88
CA GLY A 115 5.65 3.41 -6.50
C GLY A 115 5.73 3.59 -4.99
N HIS A 116 5.77 4.85 -4.56
CA HIS A 116 5.95 5.25 -3.17
C HIS A 116 4.97 6.36 -2.78
N GLY A 117 4.53 6.36 -1.53
CA GLY A 117 3.75 7.44 -0.92
C GLY A 117 2.38 7.68 -1.58
N GLN A 118 1.82 6.68 -2.26
CA GLN A 118 0.53 6.82 -2.97
C GLN A 118 -0.67 6.45 -2.11
N LEU A 119 -0.51 5.48 -1.20
CA LEU A 119 -1.62 4.97 -0.40
C LEU A 119 -2.20 6.07 0.49
N HIS A 120 -3.52 6.23 0.42
CA HIS A 120 -4.25 7.22 1.19
C HIS A 120 -4.11 7.00 2.70
N GLU A 121 -3.95 8.10 3.46
CA GLU A 121 -3.66 8.09 4.90
C GLU A 121 -4.62 7.22 5.71
N ARG A 122 -5.93 7.31 5.44
CA ARG A 122 -6.95 6.46 6.08
C ARG A 122 -6.64 4.96 6.00
N LEU A 123 -6.14 4.49 4.85
CA LEU A 123 -5.78 3.08 4.68
C LEU A 123 -4.41 2.78 5.30
N ARG A 124 -3.49 3.74 5.26
CA ARG A 124 -2.18 3.63 5.91
C ARG A 124 -2.30 3.46 7.43
N CYS A 125 -3.32 4.05 8.05
CA CYS A 125 -3.62 3.92 9.47
C CYS A 125 -4.53 2.74 9.83
N ASP A 126 -5.07 1.98 8.87
CA ASP A 126 -5.95 0.84 9.16
C ASP A 126 -5.09 -0.40 9.50
N LEU A 127 -5.26 -0.95 10.69
CA LEU A 127 -4.50 -2.12 11.18
C LEU A 127 -4.71 -3.39 10.34
N ARG A 128 -5.76 -3.44 9.51
CA ARG A 128 -6.01 -4.55 8.58
C ARG A 128 -5.19 -4.42 7.30
N VAL A 129 -4.50 -3.31 7.08
CA VAL A 129 -3.75 -3.03 5.85
C VAL A 129 -2.25 -3.09 6.10
N VAL A 130 -1.55 -3.83 5.24
CA VAL A 130 -0.08 -3.76 5.15
C VAL A 130 0.28 -3.20 3.78
N CYS A 131 0.91 -2.03 3.76
CA CYS A 131 1.33 -1.38 2.53
C CYS A 131 2.80 -1.70 2.25
N VAL A 132 3.06 -2.38 1.13
CA VAL A 132 4.40 -2.75 0.67
C VAL A 132 4.71 -2.00 -0.62
N GLU A 133 5.57 -0.99 -0.53
CA GLU A 133 5.95 -0.11 -1.64
C GLU A 133 7.33 -0.50 -2.22
N GLY A 134 7.62 -0.06 -3.45
CA GLY A 134 8.88 -0.36 -4.14
C GLY A 134 9.05 -1.82 -4.60
N VAL A 135 7.97 -2.59 -4.69
CA VAL A 135 8.01 -4.02 -5.02
C VAL A 135 7.38 -4.29 -6.39
N ASN A 136 8.14 -4.93 -7.27
CA ASN A 136 7.65 -5.33 -8.60
C ASN A 136 6.94 -6.68 -8.55
N ALA A 137 5.64 -6.69 -8.85
CA ALA A 137 4.81 -7.88 -8.86
C ALA A 137 5.32 -9.00 -9.78
N ARG A 138 6.00 -8.67 -10.89
CA ARG A 138 6.54 -9.66 -11.84
C ARG A 138 7.59 -10.57 -11.20
N SER A 139 8.38 -10.04 -10.28
CA SER A 139 9.47 -10.76 -9.60
C SER A 139 9.14 -11.09 -8.15
N LEU A 140 7.86 -11.02 -7.78
CA LEU A 140 7.42 -11.24 -6.41
C LEU A 140 7.59 -12.72 -6.03
N THR A 141 8.18 -12.97 -4.87
CA THR A 141 8.25 -14.30 -4.26
C THR A 141 7.65 -14.26 -2.87
N ALA A 142 7.25 -15.42 -2.35
CA ALA A 142 6.72 -15.54 -0.98
C ALA A 142 7.70 -14.97 0.06
N GLN A 143 8.98 -15.31 -0.06
CA GLN A 143 10.03 -14.82 0.83
C GLN A 143 10.23 -13.30 0.71
N ALA A 144 10.29 -12.76 -0.51
CA ALA A 144 10.47 -11.33 -0.73
C ALA A 144 9.28 -10.53 -0.19
N LEU A 145 8.05 -11.02 -0.38
CA LEU A 145 6.85 -10.39 0.16
C LEU A 145 6.87 -10.38 1.69
N GLN A 146 7.20 -11.52 2.30
CA GLN A 146 7.27 -11.63 3.76
C GLN A 146 8.32 -10.68 4.35
N GLN A 147 9.51 -10.61 3.75
CA GLN A 147 10.56 -9.66 4.14
C GLN A 147 10.10 -8.20 3.98
N ALA A 148 9.44 -7.88 2.87
CA ALA A 148 8.95 -6.53 2.62
C ALA A 148 7.83 -6.13 3.60
N CYS A 149 6.96 -7.07 3.99
CA CYS A 149 5.99 -6.85 5.06
C CYS A 149 6.69 -6.59 6.40
N GLU A 150 7.70 -7.38 6.74
CA GLU A 150 8.49 -7.17 7.97
C GLU A 150 9.10 -5.76 8.01
N LEU A 151 9.66 -5.30 6.89
CA LEU A 151 10.21 -3.96 6.77
C LEU A 151 9.14 -2.87 6.90
N ALA A 152 7.96 -3.06 6.31
CA ALA A 152 6.85 -2.11 6.37
C ALA A 152 6.26 -1.96 7.78
N LEU A 153 6.26 -3.06 8.56
CA LEU A 153 5.71 -3.11 9.92
C LEU A 153 6.72 -2.74 11.00
N SER A 154 8.00 -2.64 10.66
CA SER A 154 9.07 -2.35 11.61
C SER A 154 9.48 -0.89 11.63
N GLU A 155 9.96 -0.46 12.79
CA GLU A 155 10.70 0.79 12.98
C GLU A 155 12.18 0.51 13.22
N VAL A 156 13.01 1.51 12.97
CA VAL A 156 14.44 1.44 13.31
C VAL A 156 14.57 1.77 14.79
N VAL A 157 15.15 0.83 15.55
CA VAL A 157 15.49 1.05 16.95
C VAL A 157 16.94 1.50 16.97
N GLU A 158 17.17 2.77 17.32
CA GLU A 158 18.53 3.19 17.70
C GLU A 158 18.87 2.50 19.01
N ALA A 159 19.92 1.69 19.01
CA ALA A 159 20.39 1.07 20.23
C ALA A 159 20.77 2.19 21.23
N GLU A 160 20.11 2.22 22.39
CA GLU A 160 20.45 3.14 23.46
C GLU A 160 21.95 3.03 23.74
N GLU A 161 22.65 4.17 23.71
CA GLU A 161 24.00 4.24 24.24
C GLU A 161 23.86 4.06 25.75
N ASP A 162 24.20 2.87 26.25
CA ASP A 162 24.39 2.65 27.68
C ASP A 162 25.50 3.60 28.16
N ASN A 163 25.08 4.76 28.64
CA ASN A 163 25.92 5.81 29.19
C ASN A 163 26.04 5.67 30.72
N GLU A 164 25.37 4.68 31.34
CA GLU A 164 25.35 4.51 32.79
C GLU A 164 26.53 3.68 33.32
N THR A 165 27.18 2.88 32.47
CA THR A 165 28.26 1.98 32.88
C THR A 165 29.64 2.44 32.36
N GLN A 166 30.11 3.63 32.79
CA GLN A 166 31.52 3.99 32.59
C GLN A 166 32.39 3.21 33.58
N PRO A 167 33.40 2.44 33.12
CA PRO A 167 34.34 1.82 34.05
C PRO A 167 35.12 2.91 34.80
N GLU A 168 35.06 2.89 36.13
CA GLU A 168 35.84 3.80 36.97
C GLU A 168 37.32 3.47 36.86
N ALA A 169 38.15 4.50 36.64
CA ALA A 169 39.58 4.31 36.44
C ALA A 169 40.29 3.88 37.72
N PRO A 170 41.23 2.92 37.64
CA PRO A 170 42.03 2.56 38.79
C PRO A 170 42.82 3.80 39.22
N TYR A 171 42.89 4.04 40.53
CA TYR A 171 43.54 5.23 41.12
C TYR A 171 42.91 6.58 40.78
N SER A 172 41.60 6.63 40.50
CA SER A 172 40.87 7.90 40.27
C SER A 172 41.14 8.96 41.36
N TRP A 173 41.28 8.51 42.62
CA TRP A 173 41.61 9.30 43.80
C TRP A 173 43.01 9.97 43.75
N MET A 174 43.99 9.44 43.00
CA MET A 174 45.33 10.03 42.87
C MET A 174 45.33 11.36 42.08
N ARG A 175 44.32 11.62 41.23
CA ARG A 175 44.28 12.82 40.38
C ARG A 175 43.93 14.11 41.12
N ASN A 176 43.36 14.01 42.33
CA ASN A 176 42.98 15.17 43.17
C ASN A 176 43.80 15.26 44.48
N GLY A 177 44.96 14.59 44.56
CA GLY A 177 45.86 14.70 45.70
C GLY A 177 45.42 13.92 46.96
N GLY A 178 44.66 12.84 46.80
CA GLY A 178 44.18 12.01 47.92
C GLY A 178 45.30 11.28 48.67
N GLN A 179 45.19 11.24 50.00
CA GLN A 179 46.02 10.40 50.88
C GLN A 179 45.51 8.97 50.85
N VAL A 180 46.44 8.00 50.79
CA VAL A 180 46.12 6.56 50.95
C VAL A 180 46.02 6.27 52.44
N ASP A 181 44.85 5.86 52.91
CA ASP A 181 44.72 5.16 54.18
C ASP A 181 44.78 3.64 53.96
N GLU A 182 45.05 2.87 55.03
CA GLU A 182 45.15 1.41 54.98
C GLU A 182 43.78 0.71 54.80
N GLU A 183 42.69 1.46 54.59
CA GLU A 183 41.32 0.96 54.44
C GLU A 183 40.80 1.00 52.98
N TYR A 184 41.59 1.46 52.01
CA TYR A 184 41.19 1.51 50.59
C TYR A 184 41.16 0.12 49.94
N ASP A 185 39.97 -0.34 49.55
CA ASP A 185 39.71 -1.60 48.84
C ASP A 185 39.49 -1.33 47.34
N ASP A 186 40.52 -1.61 46.54
CA ASP A 186 40.54 -1.42 45.08
C ASP A 186 40.00 -2.64 44.30
N SER A 187 39.44 -3.63 44.99
CA SER A 187 38.98 -4.88 44.38
C SER A 187 37.83 -4.70 43.38
N ASN A 188 37.11 -3.56 43.44
CA ASN A 188 36.05 -3.18 42.52
C ASN A 188 36.50 -2.21 41.41
N ASP A 189 37.75 -1.73 41.41
CA ASP A 189 38.26 -0.82 40.36
C ASP A 189 38.36 -1.56 39.02
N ALA A 190 37.94 -0.91 37.92
CA ALA A 190 38.12 -1.49 36.60
C ALA A 190 39.62 -1.53 36.26
N LYS A 191 40.08 -2.58 35.58
CA LYS A 191 41.49 -2.64 35.17
C LYS A 191 41.73 -1.73 33.97
N ASP A 192 42.94 -1.21 33.82
CA ASP A 192 43.30 -0.34 32.67
C ASP A 192 42.95 -0.98 31.32
N LYS A 193 43.14 -2.30 31.21
CA LYS A 193 42.78 -3.08 30.02
C LYS A 193 41.28 -3.03 29.71
N ASP A 194 40.45 -3.05 30.74
CA ASP A 194 38.98 -3.04 30.60
C ASP A 194 38.51 -1.66 30.12
N ILE A 195 39.16 -0.59 30.61
CA ILE A 195 38.91 0.80 30.19
C ILE A 195 39.38 1.05 28.75
N GLU A 196 40.55 0.54 28.37
CA GLU A 196 41.04 0.63 26.98
C GLU A 196 40.13 -0.13 26.03
N THR A 197 39.68 -1.32 26.42
CA THR A 197 38.71 -2.11 25.65
C THR A 197 37.41 -1.32 25.46
N PHE A 198 36.82 -0.80 26.54
CA PHE A 198 35.60 0.03 26.50
C PHE A 198 35.74 1.27 25.59
N LYS A 199 36.85 2.01 25.71
CA LYS A 199 37.13 3.18 24.86
C LYS A 199 37.29 2.80 23.39
N SER A 200 37.94 1.67 23.11
CA SER A 200 38.15 1.18 21.74
C SER A 200 36.84 0.75 21.07
N GLU A 201 35.96 0.06 21.82
CA GLU A 201 34.63 -0.34 21.35
C GLU A 201 33.75 0.87 21.05
N ARG A 202 33.77 1.87 21.93
CA ARG A 202 33.07 3.14 21.71
C ARG A 202 33.58 3.90 20.49
N ALA A 203 34.89 4.00 20.30
CA ALA A 203 35.48 4.67 19.15
C ALA A 203 35.14 3.93 17.84
N ALA A 204 35.16 2.59 17.86
CA ALA A 204 34.74 1.78 16.72
C ALA A 204 33.25 1.97 16.39
N ARG A 205 32.37 2.02 17.41
CA ARG A 205 30.93 2.24 17.25
C ARG A 205 30.61 3.64 16.75
N ALA A 206 31.31 4.67 17.25
CA ALA A 206 31.19 6.05 16.76
C ALA A 206 31.62 6.17 15.30
N LYS A 207 32.75 5.55 14.92
CA LYS A 207 33.21 5.48 13.53
C LYS A 207 32.23 4.73 12.63
N ALA A 208 31.65 3.62 13.11
CA ALA A 208 30.62 2.90 12.38
C ALA A 208 29.33 3.73 12.22
N ARG A 209 28.98 4.56 13.20
CA ARG A 209 27.85 5.51 13.11
C ARG A 209 28.09 6.58 12.05
N GLU A 210 29.27 7.19 12.05
CA GLU A 210 29.69 8.18 11.02
C GLU A 210 29.73 7.57 9.61
N GLN A 211 30.10 6.29 9.51
CA GLN A 211 30.15 5.55 8.24
C GLN A 211 28.80 4.93 7.84
N GLY A 212 27.77 5.03 8.69
CA GLY A 212 26.46 4.42 8.47
C GLY A 212 26.49 2.88 8.41
N THR A 213 27.52 2.24 8.98
CA THR A 213 27.74 0.79 8.95
C THR A 213 27.26 0.07 10.21
N LEU A 214 26.66 0.81 11.16
CA LEU A 214 26.04 0.18 12.33
C LEU A 214 24.90 -0.77 11.88
N PRO A 215 24.79 -1.95 12.50
CA PRO A 215 23.64 -2.81 12.28
C PRO A 215 22.37 -2.05 12.63
N ILE A 216 21.48 -1.86 11.64
CA ILE A 216 20.16 -1.29 11.88
C ILE A 216 19.32 -2.37 12.54
N GLU A 217 19.13 -2.29 13.86
CA GLU A 217 18.16 -3.14 14.53
C GLU A 217 16.75 -2.64 14.17
N ARG A 218 15.91 -3.57 13.72
CA ARG A 218 14.52 -3.30 13.38
C ARG A 218 13.63 -4.12 14.28
N ARG A 219 12.56 -3.50 14.78
CA ARG A 219 11.54 -4.17 15.57
C ARG A 219 10.17 -3.77 15.03
N ARG A 220 9.24 -4.74 14.97
CA ARG A 220 7.84 -4.43 14.66
C ARG A 220 7.31 -3.40 15.64
N ARG A 221 6.56 -2.43 15.12
CA ARG A 221 5.78 -1.50 15.94
C ARG A 221 4.79 -2.29 16.80
N ALA A 222 4.56 -1.83 18.03
CA ALA A 222 3.80 -2.58 19.04
C ALA A 222 2.37 -2.91 18.56
N GLU A 223 1.71 -1.97 17.89
CA GLU A 223 0.39 -2.10 17.30
C GLU A 223 0.31 -3.14 16.18
N CYS A 224 1.45 -3.46 15.55
CA CYS A 224 1.54 -4.42 14.44
C CYS A 224 2.23 -5.74 14.83
N ALA A 225 2.52 -5.97 16.11
CA ALA A 225 3.30 -7.13 16.56
C ALA A 225 2.72 -8.47 16.08
N ASN A 226 1.39 -8.60 16.12
CA ASN A 226 0.66 -9.83 15.79
C ASN A 226 0.10 -9.84 14.35
N VAL A 227 0.50 -8.92 13.49
CA VAL A 227 0.04 -8.90 12.10
C VAL A 227 0.56 -10.14 11.36
N ASP A 228 -0.36 -10.91 10.79
CA ASP A 228 -0.05 -12.09 9.98
C ASP A 228 0.52 -11.65 8.62
N ILE A 229 1.76 -12.05 8.35
CA ILE A 229 2.48 -11.77 7.10
C ILE A 229 2.73 -13.04 6.28
N THR A 230 2.01 -14.12 6.59
CA THR A 230 2.11 -15.38 5.84
C THR A 230 1.73 -15.11 4.39
N PRO A 231 2.60 -15.39 3.40
CA PRO A 231 2.42 -15.00 2.00
C PRO A 231 1.49 -15.98 1.26
N VAL A 232 0.32 -16.23 1.84
CA VAL A 232 -0.74 -17.10 1.32
C VAL A 232 -2.08 -16.38 1.50
N PHE A 233 -2.86 -16.26 0.43
CA PHE A 233 -4.06 -15.41 0.39
C PHE A 233 -5.26 -16.15 -0.15
N ASP A 234 -6.44 -15.89 0.40
CA ASP A 234 -7.70 -16.47 -0.08
C ASP A 234 -8.15 -15.82 -1.39
N VAL A 235 -7.84 -14.52 -1.54
CA VAL A 235 -8.17 -13.71 -2.72
C VAL A 235 -6.96 -12.92 -3.18
N ILE A 236 -6.67 -12.96 -4.48
CA ILE A 236 -5.73 -12.03 -5.13
C ILE A 236 -6.51 -11.17 -6.12
N THR A 237 -6.37 -9.86 -6.01
CA THR A 237 -6.92 -8.86 -6.93
C THR A 237 -5.83 -7.88 -7.36
N GLY A 238 -6.08 -7.11 -8.41
CA GLY A 238 -5.15 -6.07 -8.83
C GLY A 238 -5.63 -5.24 -10.01
N ASP A 239 -5.20 -3.99 -10.02
CA ASP A 239 -5.41 -2.99 -11.08
C ASP A 239 -4.05 -2.53 -11.60
N LEU A 240 -3.43 -3.35 -12.44
CA LEU A 240 -2.06 -3.12 -12.93
C LEU A 240 -2.05 -2.24 -14.19
N SER A 241 -0.96 -1.50 -14.37
CA SER A 241 -0.74 -0.66 -15.55
C SER A 241 0.65 -0.90 -16.12
N PHE A 242 0.80 -0.75 -17.44
CA PHE A 242 2.06 -0.90 -18.17
C PHE A 242 2.72 -2.29 -18.08
N ILE A 243 1.96 -3.31 -17.67
CA ILE A 243 2.41 -4.70 -17.62
C ILE A 243 1.25 -5.63 -17.99
N SER A 244 1.57 -6.69 -18.73
CA SER A 244 0.64 -7.76 -19.05
C SER A 244 0.43 -8.66 -17.84
N LEU A 245 -0.82 -9.06 -17.59
CA LEU A 245 -1.15 -10.02 -16.55
C LEU A 245 -0.45 -11.37 -16.76
N THR A 246 -0.19 -11.78 -18.00
CA THR A 246 0.52 -13.05 -18.26
C THR A 246 1.93 -13.05 -17.67
N LEU A 247 2.54 -11.88 -17.44
CA LEU A 247 3.86 -11.78 -16.82
C LEU A 247 3.81 -11.81 -15.29
N VAL A 248 2.71 -11.35 -14.69
CA VAL A 248 2.58 -11.27 -13.22
C VAL A 248 1.93 -12.51 -12.62
N LEU A 249 1.05 -13.19 -13.35
CA LEU A 249 0.32 -14.36 -12.82
C LEU A 249 1.26 -15.48 -12.38
N HIS A 250 2.40 -15.69 -13.04
CA HIS A 250 3.41 -16.67 -12.61
C HIS A 250 3.93 -16.43 -11.19
N ALA A 251 4.06 -15.15 -10.78
CA ALA A 251 4.51 -14.77 -9.45
C ALA A 251 3.37 -14.79 -8.42
N LEU A 252 2.14 -14.48 -8.84
CA LEU A 252 0.99 -14.36 -7.96
C LEU A 252 0.33 -15.69 -7.62
N VAL A 253 0.18 -16.61 -8.58
CA VAL A 253 -0.52 -17.90 -8.35
C VAL A 253 0.10 -18.74 -7.22
N PRO A 254 1.43 -18.80 -7.04
CA PRO A 254 2.02 -19.49 -5.88
C PRO A 254 1.57 -18.94 -4.52
N LEU A 255 1.19 -17.67 -4.44
CA LEU A 255 0.71 -17.00 -3.23
C LEU A 255 -0.79 -17.21 -2.97
N LEU A 256 -1.53 -17.76 -3.93
CA LEU A 256 -2.96 -18.00 -3.81
C LEU A 256 -3.20 -19.31 -3.05
N ALA A 257 -4.01 -19.30 -1.99
CA ALA A 257 -4.36 -20.50 -1.24
C ALA A 257 -5.01 -21.58 -2.14
N PRO A 258 -4.89 -22.88 -1.81
CA PRO A 258 -5.72 -23.90 -2.44
C PRO A 258 -7.20 -23.57 -2.31
N GLY A 259 -7.96 -23.69 -3.41
CA GLY A 259 -9.36 -23.24 -3.48
C GLY A 259 -9.55 -21.72 -3.54
N GLY A 260 -8.47 -20.93 -3.47
CA GLY A 260 -8.48 -19.47 -3.51
C GLY A 260 -8.97 -18.88 -4.83
N SER A 261 -9.33 -17.60 -4.79
CA SER A 261 -9.93 -16.86 -5.89
C SER A 261 -9.01 -15.78 -6.43
N LEU A 262 -8.94 -15.66 -7.75
CA LEU A 262 -8.25 -14.59 -8.45
C LEU A 262 -9.28 -13.73 -9.18
N LEU A 263 -9.28 -12.41 -8.92
CA LEU A 263 -10.18 -11.46 -9.56
C LEU A 263 -9.38 -10.24 -10.03
N MET A 264 -8.86 -10.29 -11.27
CA MET A 264 -7.91 -9.29 -11.77
C MET A 264 -8.55 -8.40 -12.83
N LEU A 265 -8.26 -7.11 -12.79
CA LEU A 265 -8.62 -6.19 -13.86
C LEU A 265 -7.65 -6.39 -15.05
N VAL A 266 -8.22 -6.63 -16.22
CA VAL A 266 -7.54 -6.79 -17.50
C VAL A 266 -7.70 -5.51 -18.31
N LYS A 267 -6.57 -4.98 -18.77
CA LYS A 267 -6.50 -3.75 -19.57
C LYS A 267 -5.93 -4.06 -20.94
N PRO A 268 -6.76 -4.24 -21.99
CA PRO A 268 -6.29 -4.66 -23.32
C PRO A 268 -5.10 -3.85 -23.86
N GLN A 269 -5.02 -2.56 -23.57
CA GLN A 269 -3.92 -1.68 -23.99
C GLN A 269 -2.55 -2.07 -23.43
N PHE A 270 -2.48 -2.86 -22.35
CA PHE A 270 -1.23 -3.39 -21.78
C PHE A 270 -0.99 -4.87 -22.10
N GLU A 271 -1.97 -5.53 -22.72
CA GLU A 271 -1.89 -6.92 -23.17
C GLU A 271 -1.50 -7.03 -24.66
N LEU A 272 -1.80 -5.99 -25.43
CA LEU A 272 -1.59 -5.93 -26.87
C LEU A 272 -0.21 -5.36 -27.24
N GLN A 273 0.24 -5.66 -28.46
CA GLN A 273 1.55 -5.26 -28.96
C GLN A 273 1.56 -3.83 -29.54
N PRO A 274 2.73 -3.16 -29.61
CA PRO A 274 2.89 -1.89 -30.33
C PRO A 274 2.46 -2.06 -31.80
N GLY A 275 1.36 -1.41 -32.19
CA GLY A 275 0.71 -1.56 -33.51
C GLY A 275 -0.74 -2.06 -33.44
N GLN A 276 -1.10 -2.74 -32.36
CA GLN A 276 -2.50 -3.12 -32.05
C GLN A 276 -3.20 -2.08 -31.18
N VAL A 277 -2.44 -1.16 -30.60
CA VAL A 277 -2.93 -0.05 -29.77
C VAL A 277 -2.86 1.25 -30.58
N GLY A 278 -3.99 1.96 -30.67
CA GLY A 278 -4.10 3.19 -31.44
C GLY A 278 -3.47 4.41 -30.76
N LYS A 279 -3.52 5.56 -31.44
CA LYS A 279 -3.04 6.84 -30.91
C LYS A 279 -3.68 7.13 -29.55
N GLY A 280 -2.85 7.52 -28.57
CA GLY A 280 -3.28 7.80 -27.20
C GLY A 280 -3.40 6.56 -26.30
N GLY A 281 -2.93 5.40 -26.74
CA GLY A 281 -3.00 4.18 -25.93
C GLY A 281 -4.38 3.51 -25.94
N ILE A 282 -5.24 3.85 -26.90
CA ILE A 282 -6.64 3.39 -26.95
C ILE A 282 -6.78 2.20 -27.90
N VAL A 283 -7.39 1.12 -27.43
CA VAL A 283 -7.72 -0.05 -28.24
C VAL A 283 -9.07 0.18 -28.92
N ARG A 284 -9.04 0.37 -30.25
CA ARG A 284 -10.23 0.70 -31.06
C ARG A 284 -10.86 -0.50 -31.73
N ASP A 285 -10.07 -1.53 -32.01
CA ASP A 285 -10.55 -2.75 -32.64
C ASP A 285 -11.04 -3.73 -31.58
N ALA A 286 -12.35 -3.86 -31.47
CA ALA A 286 -13.00 -4.74 -30.50
C ALA A 286 -12.72 -6.24 -30.76
N ALA A 287 -12.32 -6.62 -31.98
CA ALA A 287 -11.96 -8.01 -32.28
C ALA A 287 -10.70 -8.45 -31.49
N LEU A 288 -9.85 -7.49 -31.09
CA LEU A 288 -8.66 -7.77 -30.28
C LEU A 288 -8.99 -8.15 -28.84
N TYR A 289 -10.19 -7.84 -28.33
CA TYR A 289 -10.58 -8.22 -26.98
C TYR A 289 -10.66 -9.75 -26.82
N ALA A 290 -11.18 -10.46 -27.82
CA ALA A 290 -11.23 -11.91 -27.82
C ALA A 290 -9.82 -12.54 -27.82
N VAL A 291 -8.86 -11.89 -28.50
CA VAL A 291 -7.45 -12.33 -28.51
C VAL A 291 -6.82 -12.17 -27.12
N VAL A 292 -7.11 -11.05 -26.44
CA VAL A 292 -6.64 -10.81 -25.07
C VAL A 292 -7.27 -11.82 -24.11
N GLU A 293 -8.59 -12.01 -24.16
CA GLU A 293 -9.31 -12.97 -23.33
C GLU A 293 -8.72 -14.38 -23.47
N GLN A 294 -8.54 -14.86 -24.71
CA GLN A 294 -8.00 -16.20 -24.95
C GLN A 294 -6.59 -16.35 -24.36
N ARG A 295 -5.72 -15.35 -24.55
CA ARG A 295 -4.35 -15.38 -23.99
C ARG A 295 -4.34 -15.44 -22.46
N ILE A 296 -5.22 -14.68 -21.80
CA ILE A 296 -5.33 -14.72 -20.33
C ILE A 296 -5.87 -16.07 -19.88
N ARG A 297 -6.88 -16.63 -20.57
CA ARG A 297 -7.42 -17.97 -20.27
C ARG A 297 -6.37 -19.06 -20.41
N ASP A 298 -5.57 -19.02 -21.47
CA ASP A 298 -4.48 -19.99 -21.70
C ASP A 298 -3.44 -19.90 -20.57
N CYS A 299 -2.99 -18.69 -20.23
CA CYS A 299 -2.06 -18.47 -19.12
C CYS A 299 -2.62 -18.95 -17.77
N CYS A 300 -3.90 -18.69 -17.49
CA CYS A 300 -4.57 -19.23 -16.31
C CYS A 300 -4.56 -20.76 -16.29
N ALA A 301 -4.89 -21.41 -17.41
CA ALA A 301 -4.92 -22.87 -17.52
C ALA A 301 -3.53 -23.49 -17.33
N GLU A 302 -2.48 -22.90 -17.93
CA GLU A 302 -1.08 -23.29 -17.73
C GLU A 302 -0.64 -23.23 -16.25
N LEU A 303 -1.21 -22.28 -15.50
CA LEU A 303 -0.96 -22.08 -14.08
C LEU A 303 -1.90 -22.90 -13.17
N GLY A 304 -2.75 -23.76 -13.73
CA GLY A 304 -3.68 -24.59 -12.97
C GLY A 304 -4.88 -23.83 -12.38
N LEU A 305 -5.21 -22.66 -12.93
CA LEU A 305 -6.40 -21.90 -12.58
C LEU A 305 -7.56 -22.24 -13.54
N ALA A 306 -8.75 -22.42 -12.97
CA ALA A 306 -9.98 -22.56 -13.74
C ALA A 306 -10.69 -21.20 -13.83
N VAL A 307 -10.71 -20.59 -15.03
CA VAL A 307 -11.44 -19.34 -15.28
C VAL A 307 -12.95 -19.59 -15.20
N GLN A 308 -13.60 -18.93 -14.25
CA GLN A 308 -15.04 -19.03 -13.99
C GLN A 308 -15.83 -17.98 -14.77
N ALA A 309 -15.30 -16.77 -14.92
CA ALA A 309 -15.96 -15.68 -15.62
C ALA A 309 -14.98 -14.71 -16.28
N TRP A 310 -15.43 -14.12 -17.38
CA TRP A 310 -14.84 -12.95 -18.02
C TRP A 310 -15.94 -11.88 -18.10
N LEU A 311 -15.67 -10.70 -17.55
CA LEU A 311 -16.70 -9.69 -17.27
C LEU A 311 -16.25 -8.33 -17.79
N ASP A 312 -17.17 -7.53 -18.32
CA ASP A 312 -16.90 -6.11 -18.54
C ASP A 312 -16.68 -5.39 -17.21
N SER A 313 -15.72 -4.47 -17.15
CA SER A 313 -15.61 -3.54 -16.03
C SER A 313 -16.87 -2.66 -16.00
N PRO A 314 -17.51 -2.45 -14.83
CA PRO A 314 -18.77 -1.68 -14.73
C PRO A 314 -18.60 -0.20 -15.11
N ILE A 315 -17.35 0.28 -15.12
CA ILE A 315 -16.96 1.62 -15.56
C ILE A 315 -15.73 1.53 -16.46
N SER A 316 -15.68 2.36 -17.51
CA SER A 316 -14.54 2.41 -18.44
C SER A 316 -13.27 2.96 -17.78
N GLY A 317 -12.10 2.69 -18.35
CA GLY A 317 -10.82 3.25 -17.93
C GLY A 317 -10.82 4.78 -17.91
N GLY A 318 -9.95 5.40 -17.12
CA GLY A 318 -9.83 6.88 -17.04
C GLY A 318 -9.39 7.53 -18.36
N ASP A 319 -8.76 6.75 -19.24
CA ASP A 319 -8.31 7.08 -20.58
C ASP A 319 -9.34 6.76 -21.67
N GLY A 320 -10.49 6.19 -21.29
CA GLY A 320 -11.55 5.76 -22.19
C GLY A 320 -11.36 4.36 -22.77
N ASN A 321 -10.37 3.59 -22.32
CA ASN A 321 -10.25 2.18 -22.72
C ASN A 321 -11.38 1.34 -22.12
N HIS A 322 -11.81 0.34 -22.90
CA HIS A 322 -12.69 -0.71 -22.43
C HIS A 322 -11.86 -1.75 -21.67
N GLU A 323 -12.25 -2.05 -20.44
CA GLU A 323 -11.51 -2.91 -19.52
C GLU A 323 -12.39 -4.09 -19.08
N PHE A 324 -11.75 -5.19 -18.67
CA PHE A 324 -12.45 -6.42 -18.28
C PHE A 324 -11.96 -6.91 -16.92
N PHE A 325 -12.71 -7.82 -16.30
CA PHE A 325 -12.23 -8.64 -15.19
C PHE A 325 -12.13 -10.09 -15.62
N VAL A 326 -11.08 -10.77 -15.16
CA VAL A 326 -10.99 -12.22 -15.17
C VAL A 326 -11.20 -12.73 -13.75
N PHE A 327 -12.17 -13.63 -13.57
CA PHE A 327 -12.39 -14.38 -12.34
C PHE A 327 -11.96 -15.83 -12.54
N ALA A 328 -11.02 -16.30 -11.74
CA ALA A 328 -10.51 -17.66 -11.79
C ALA A 328 -10.34 -18.25 -10.39
N ARG A 329 -10.35 -19.58 -10.29
CA ARG A 329 -10.13 -20.29 -9.03
C ARG A 329 -8.96 -21.26 -9.14
N ARG A 330 -8.18 -21.34 -8.07
CA ARG A 330 -7.17 -22.40 -7.90
C ARG A 330 -7.86 -23.68 -7.47
N GLY A 331 -7.39 -24.82 -7.97
CA GLY A 331 -7.80 -26.13 -7.46
C GLY A 331 -7.56 -26.26 -5.96
N ALA A 332 -8.36 -27.12 -5.30
CA ALA A 332 -8.17 -27.48 -3.90
C ALA A 332 -6.93 -28.39 -3.72
#